data_AF-A0A538EKE2-F1
#
_entry.id   AF-A0A538EKE2-F1
#
_cell.length_a   1.000
_cell.length_b   1.000
_cell.length_c   1.000
_cell.angle_alpha   90.00
_cell.angle_beta   90.00
_cell.angle_gamma   90.00
#
_symmetry.space_group_name_H-M   'P 1'
#
loop_
_entity.id
_entity.type
_entity.pdbx_description
1 polymer ?
#
loop_
_entity_poly.entity_id
_entity_poly.type
_entity_poly.pdbx_seq_one_letter_code
_entity_poly.pdbx_strand_id
1 'polypeptide(L)'
;MLRRRRATGGGRPPQLLLGSGTGSGAAGPRGVPVPHPAHPGIGRQLCAGHYGGRGGGVSSRAKAKQANRIVREQLAAEQRRRRTTVVSIVAAAVLVLAGLIGFGVYLNQKPPSDVAVPAHSTSDHTGIQVSSGPVPVDHLVAKKKITLVYHPIAILNDRSNPPGYSVRAGSAAGCASAAGRFLEYTKALYSKQPEEGSAGLSDDELVQLGTGIGLSDSGFAQCVRAETYSAWMANNTDAAAAKNINETPTLLVKGKPVTATVQALRSAVG
;
A
#
# COMPACT_ATOMS: atom_id res chain seq x y z
N MET A 1 -13.57 43.86 -15.73
CA MET A 1 -13.02 44.94 -14.88
C MET A 1 -11.68 44.49 -14.31
N LEU A 2 -10.58 44.94 -14.90
CA LEU A 2 -9.21 44.62 -14.47
C LEU A 2 -8.83 45.46 -13.24
N ARG A 3 -8.23 44.83 -12.22
CA ARG A 3 -7.47 45.56 -11.19
C ARG A 3 -6.09 44.93 -11.02
N ARG A 4 -5.09 45.55 -11.66
CA ARG A 4 -3.66 45.40 -11.36
C ARG A 4 -3.41 45.81 -9.90
N ARG A 5 -2.66 45.01 -9.14
CA ARG A 5 -1.90 45.50 -7.99
C ARG A 5 -0.41 45.29 -8.23
N ARG A 6 0.34 46.35 -7.89
CA ARG A 6 1.78 46.54 -8.03
C ARG A 6 2.58 45.62 -7.10
N ALA A 7 3.76 45.28 -7.60
CA ALA A 7 4.90 44.80 -6.85
C ALA A 7 5.57 45.95 -6.06
N THR A 8 5.94 45.64 -4.81
CA THR A 8 6.89 46.29 -3.91
C THR A 8 7.31 45.17 -2.96
N GLY A 9 8.54 44.84 -2.59
CA GLY A 9 9.89 45.38 -2.75
C GLY A 9 10.80 44.34 -2.03
N GLY A 10 12.10 44.37 -2.32
CA GLY A 10 13.04 43.29 -2.04
C GLY A 10 13.23 42.87 -0.57
N GLY A 11 13.62 41.60 -0.41
CA GLY A 11 14.23 41.02 0.78
C GLY A 11 15.18 39.90 0.33
N ARG A 12 16.47 40.05 0.65
CA ARG A 12 17.60 39.19 0.23
C ARG A 12 17.55 37.81 0.90
N PRO A 13 18.11 36.76 0.29
CA PRO A 13 18.21 35.43 0.90
C PRO A 13 19.32 35.38 1.97
N PRO A 14 19.16 34.62 3.07
CA PRO A 14 20.28 34.30 3.94
C PRO A 14 21.15 33.20 3.30
N GLN A 15 22.41 33.55 3.07
CA GLN A 15 23.56 32.66 2.88
C GLN A 15 24.16 32.26 4.24
N LEU A 16 25.09 31.30 4.19
CA LEU A 16 25.99 30.76 5.24
C LEU A 16 25.38 29.68 6.16
N LEU A 17 26.08 28.60 6.55
CA LEU A 17 27.52 28.42 6.77
C LEU A 17 27.97 26.97 6.50
N LEU A 18 29.14 26.85 5.87
CA LEU A 18 30.02 25.68 5.91
C LEU A 18 30.53 25.44 7.34
N GLY A 19 30.52 24.18 7.78
CA GLY A 19 31.13 23.73 9.03
C GLY A 19 31.92 22.44 8.80
N SER A 20 33.19 22.60 8.45
CA SER A 20 34.23 21.56 8.50
C SER A 20 34.56 21.21 9.94
N GLY A 21 34.42 19.94 10.32
CA GLY A 21 34.80 19.40 11.63
C GLY A 21 35.58 18.10 11.47
N THR A 22 36.90 18.21 11.48
CA THR A 22 37.89 17.14 11.62
C THR A 22 37.94 16.62 13.06
N GLY A 23 38.13 15.31 13.24
CA GLY A 23 38.95 14.81 14.34
C GLY A 23 38.42 13.65 15.19
N SER A 24 39.00 12.47 14.92
CA SER A 24 39.60 11.55 15.91
C SER A 24 38.72 10.58 16.72
N GLY A 25 39.10 9.30 16.70
CA GLY A 25 38.99 8.45 17.90
C GLY A 25 38.46 7.02 17.76
N ALA A 26 39.29 6.13 17.20
CA ALA A 26 39.61 4.80 17.74
C ALA A 26 38.59 3.65 17.86
N ALA A 27 39.16 2.45 17.67
CA ALA A 27 38.81 1.13 18.22
C ALA A 27 37.75 0.29 17.48
N GLY A 28 38.24 -0.64 16.64
CA GLY A 28 37.43 -1.72 16.06
C GLY A 28 37.23 -2.92 17.01
N PRO A 29 36.50 -3.95 16.55
CA PRO A 29 36.71 -5.32 16.98
C PRO A 29 36.91 -6.26 15.77
N ARG A 30 38.08 -6.91 15.69
CA ARG A 30 38.33 -8.32 16.07
C ARG A 30 37.58 -9.33 15.18
N GLY A 31 38.37 -9.95 14.31
CA GLY A 31 37.99 -11.04 13.43
C GLY A 31 37.53 -12.29 14.17
N VAL A 32 36.66 -13.02 13.48
CA VAL A 32 36.07 -14.29 13.87
C VAL A 32 37.13 -15.40 13.78
N PRO A 33 37.29 -16.26 14.81
CA PRO A 33 38.21 -17.38 14.74
C PRO A 33 37.57 -18.59 14.03
N VAL A 34 38.33 -19.17 13.11
CA VAL A 34 38.03 -20.45 12.43
C VAL A 34 38.73 -21.58 13.20
N PRO A 35 38.10 -22.73 13.48
CA PRO A 35 38.77 -23.84 14.15
C PRO A 35 39.56 -24.73 13.16
N HIS A 36 40.85 -24.93 13.44
CA HIS A 36 41.68 -26.01 12.87
C HIS A 36 41.60 -27.28 13.73
N PRO A 37 41.75 -28.48 13.15
CA PRO A 37 41.78 -29.74 13.89
C PRO A 37 43.17 -30.01 14.50
N ALA A 38 43.21 -30.42 15.77
CA ALA A 38 44.43 -30.83 16.46
C ALA A 38 44.62 -32.36 16.40
N HIS A 39 45.85 -32.76 16.06
CA HIS A 39 46.35 -34.13 16.03
C HIS A 39 46.51 -34.75 17.44
N PRO A 40 46.58 -36.09 17.55
CA PRO A 40 46.75 -36.79 18.82
C PRO A 40 48.23 -36.81 19.26
N GLY A 41 48.50 -36.27 20.47
CA GLY A 41 49.79 -36.35 21.14
C GLY A 41 49.90 -37.59 22.02
N ILE A 42 50.86 -38.45 21.69
CA ILE A 42 51.33 -39.61 22.46
C ILE A 42 52.19 -39.10 23.63
N GLY A 43 51.97 -39.58 24.86
CA GLY A 43 52.75 -39.15 26.03
C GLY A 43 52.61 -40.04 27.26
N ARG A 44 53.48 -41.06 27.31
CA ARG A 44 54.00 -41.88 28.44
C ARG A 44 53.48 -41.68 29.88
N GLN A 45 53.07 -42.82 30.44
CA GLN A 45 53.64 -43.52 31.62
C GLN A 45 54.37 -42.69 32.69
N LEU A 46 53.92 -42.76 33.95
CA LEU A 46 54.77 -43.02 35.13
C LEU A 46 53.95 -43.24 36.43
N CYS A 47 54.36 -44.30 37.13
CA CYS A 47 54.35 -44.57 38.58
C CYS A 47 53.05 -44.81 39.36
N ALA A 48 52.92 -46.06 39.80
CA ALA A 48 52.07 -46.54 40.86
C ALA A 48 52.58 -46.10 42.24
N GLY A 49 51.65 -45.65 43.10
CA GLY A 49 51.85 -45.46 44.53
C GLY A 49 50.78 -46.24 45.30
N HIS A 50 51.22 -47.31 45.97
CA HIS A 50 50.42 -48.10 46.89
C HIS A 50 50.10 -47.28 48.16
N TYR A 51 48.83 -47.17 48.53
CA TYR A 51 48.41 -47.05 49.93
C TYR A 51 47.11 -47.83 50.13
N GLY A 52 47.20 -48.88 50.96
CA GLY A 52 46.05 -49.67 51.37
C GLY A 52 45.23 -48.96 52.44
N GLY A 53 43.99 -49.40 52.59
CA GLY A 53 43.29 -49.28 53.87
C GLY A 53 41.81 -48.97 53.79
N ARG A 54 41.05 -49.99 54.19
CA ARG A 54 39.87 -49.91 55.09
C ARG A 54 38.51 -49.77 54.40
N GLY A 55 37.80 -50.91 54.39
CA GLY A 55 36.40 -51.01 54.03
C GLY A 55 35.50 -50.18 54.95
N GLY A 56 34.52 -49.54 54.34
CA GLY A 56 33.40 -48.88 54.99
C GLY A 56 32.23 -48.87 54.01
N GLY A 57 31.14 -49.56 54.37
CA GLY A 57 29.95 -49.68 53.53
C GLY A 57 29.44 -48.33 53.04
N VAL A 58 29.20 -48.24 51.73
CA VAL A 58 28.71 -47.02 51.07
C VAL A 58 27.34 -46.66 51.65
N SER A 59 27.30 -45.58 52.44
CA SER A 59 26.07 -45.07 53.06
C SER A 59 24.98 -44.78 52.02
N SER A 60 23.72 -45.05 52.38
CA SER A 60 22.55 -44.93 51.49
C SER A 60 22.41 -43.55 50.81
N ARG A 61 22.93 -42.48 51.43
CA ARG A 61 22.97 -41.12 50.86
C ARG A 61 23.86 -40.97 49.63
N ALA A 62 24.95 -41.75 49.51
CA ALA A 62 25.84 -41.68 48.35
C ALA A 62 25.19 -42.27 47.09
N LYS A 63 24.43 -43.38 47.24
CA LYS A 63 23.66 -43.99 46.14
C LYS A 63 22.52 -43.09 45.65
N ALA A 64 21.84 -42.38 46.56
CA ALA A 64 20.77 -41.43 46.21
C ALA A 64 21.28 -40.19 45.43
N LYS A 65 22.50 -39.71 45.72
CA LYS A 65 23.11 -38.59 45.00
C LYS A 65 23.53 -38.96 43.58
N GLN A 66 23.90 -40.22 43.36
CA GLN A 66 24.33 -40.76 42.07
C GLN A 66 23.13 -41.01 41.14
N ALA A 67 22.01 -41.53 41.66
CA ALA A 67 20.76 -41.70 40.92
C ALA A 67 20.20 -40.36 40.39
N ASN A 68 20.24 -39.30 41.21
CA ASN A 68 19.79 -37.97 40.79
C ASN A 68 20.66 -37.33 39.69
N ARG A 69 21.95 -37.71 39.56
CA ARG A 69 22.80 -37.22 38.47
C ARG A 69 22.42 -37.84 37.12
N ILE A 70 22.18 -39.15 37.11
CA ILE A 70 21.76 -39.87 35.91
C ILE A 70 20.39 -39.35 35.44
N VAL A 71 19.44 -39.15 36.35
CA VAL A 71 18.12 -38.59 36.01
C VAL A 71 18.23 -37.16 35.46
N ARG A 72 19.08 -36.30 36.05
CA ARG A 72 19.31 -34.94 35.53
C ARG A 72 19.96 -34.95 34.15
N GLU A 73 20.88 -35.88 33.89
CA GLU A 73 21.50 -36.06 32.58
C GLU A 73 20.50 -36.57 31.54
N GLN A 74 19.59 -37.48 31.91
CA GLN A 74 18.54 -37.97 31.02
C GLN A 74 17.48 -36.89 30.71
N LEU A 75 17.02 -36.14 31.72
CA LEU A 75 16.07 -35.05 31.54
C LEU A 75 16.66 -33.89 30.70
N ALA A 76 17.95 -33.59 30.84
CA ALA A 76 18.61 -32.56 30.02
C ALA A 76 18.72 -32.96 28.54
N ALA A 77 18.81 -34.26 28.24
CA ALA A 77 18.78 -34.77 26.87
C ALA A 77 17.35 -34.77 26.28
N GLU A 78 16.35 -35.14 27.08
CA GLU A 78 14.94 -35.10 26.65
C GLU A 78 14.40 -33.68 26.46
N GLN A 79 14.80 -32.73 27.32
CA GLN A 79 14.39 -31.33 27.19
C GLN A 79 14.88 -30.71 25.88
N ARG A 80 16.04 -31.12 25.34
CA ARG A 80 16.51 -30.66 24.03
C ARG A 80 15.62 -31.16 22.92
N ARG A 81 15.23 -32.43 22.95
CA ARG A 81 14.30 -33.01 21.95
C ARG A 81 12.92 -32.36 22.06
N ARG A 82 12.36 -32.24 23.28
CA ARG A 82 11.08 -31.55 23.52
C ARG A 82 11.14 -30.09 23.12
N ARG A 83 12.21 -29.36 23.42
CA ARG A 83 12.36 -27.95 23.03
C ARG A 83 12.46 -27.80 21.52
N THR A 84 13.24 -28.64 20.83
CA THR A 84 13.32 -28.61 19.37
C THR A 84 11.97 -28.97 18.75
N THR A 85 11.29 -30.01 19.23
CA THR A 85 9.95 -30.40 18.77
C THR A 85 8.91 -29.32 19.02
N VAL A 86 8.90 -28.68 20.19
CA VAL A 86 7.96 -27.59 20.49
C VAL A 86 8.24 -26.37 19.63
N VAL A 87 9.51 -25.97 19.47
CA VAL A 87 9.89 -24.84 18.62
C VAL A 87 9.53 -25.08 17.15
N SER A 88 9.75 -26.29 16.63
CA SER A 88 9.38 -26.61 15.24
C SER A 88 7.87 -26.62 15.02
N ILE A 89 7.09 -27.14 15.98
CA ILE A 89 5.62 -27.09 15.93
C ILE A 89 5.11 -25.65 15.97
N VAL A 90 5.64 -24.82 16.86
CA VAL A 90 5.25 -23.41 16.96
C VAL A 90 5.62 -22.65 15.69
N ALA A 91 6.81 -22.85 15.14
CA ALA A 91 7.23 -22.23 13.88
C ALA A 91 6.33 -22.64 12.70
N ALA A 92 5.97 -23.92 12.59
CA ALA A 92 5.05 -24.41 11.58
C ALA A 92 3.65 -23.81 11.74
N ALA A 93 3.13 -23.73 12.97
CA ALA A 93 1.83 -23.14 13.25
C ALA A 93 1.78 -21.64 12.88
N VAL A 94 2.86 -20.89 13.17
CA VAL A 94 2.98 -19.47 12.77
C VAL A 94 3.00 -19.33 11.25
N LEU A 95 3.73 -20.18 10.53
CA LEU A 95 3.75 -20.15 9.06
C LEU A 95 2.38 -20.48 8.46
N VAL A 96 1.66 -21.45 9.03
CA VAL A 96 0.29 -21.78 8.60
C VAL A 96 -0.66 -20.62 8.88
N LEU A 97 -0.60 -19.98 10.05
CA LEU A 97 -1.44 -18.83 10.37
C LEU A 97 -1.15 -17.64 9.45
N ALA A 98 0.12 -17.32 9.20
CA ALA A 98 0.49 -16.26 8.27
C ALA A 98 0.05 -16.58 6.83
N GLY A 99 0.17 -17.84 6.41
CA GLY A 99 -0.34 -18.33 5.13
C GLY A 99 -1.86 -18.24 5.03
N LEU A 100 -2.60 -18.59 6.08
CA LEU A 100 -4.06 -18.52 6.14
C LEU A 100 -4.57 -17.07 6.16
N ILE A 101 -3.90 -16.17 6.89
CA ILE A 101 -4.21 -14.73 6.87
C ILE A 101 -3.92 -14.15 5.48
N GLY A 102 -2.74 -14.44 4.92
CA GLY A 102 -2.37 -14.02 3.58
C GLY A 102 -3.33 -14.57 2.50
N PHE A 103 -3.71 -15.84 2.60
CA PHE A 103 -4.69 -16.48 1.71
C PHE A 103 -6.10 -15.92 1.92
N GLY A 104 -6.51 -15.64 3.16
CA GLY A 104 -7.78 -14.99 3.46
C GLY A 104 -7.88 -13.60 2.85
N VAL A 105 -6.82 -12.78 3.00
CA VAL A 105 -6.73 -11.46 2.36
C VAL A 105 -6.68 -11.61 0.83
N TYR A 106 -5.92 -12.56 0.29
CA TYR A 106 -5.84 -12.83 -1.15
C TYR A 106 -7.19 -13.25 -1.75
N LEU A 107 -7.93 -14.12 -1.05
CA LEU A 107 -9.28 -14.51 -1.45
C LEU A 107 -10.25 -13.33 -1.39
N ASN A 108 -10.04 -12.40 -0.46
CA ASN A 108 -10.86 -11.20 -0.29
C ASN A 108 -10.38 -9.98 -1.11
N GLN A 109 -9.29 -10.14 -1.88
CA GLN A 109 -8.76 -9.14 -2.82
C GLN A 109 -9.13 -9.43 -4.28
N LYS A 110 -9.99 -10.41 -4.55
CA LYS A 110 -10.57 -10.58 -5.88
C LYS A 110 -11.70 -9.57 -6.04
N PRO A 111 -11.57 -8.53 -6.89
CA PRO A 111 -12.75 -7.79 -7.30
C PRO A 111 -13.72 -8.79 -7.94
N PRO A 112 -15.01 -8.76 -7.59
CA PRO A 112 -15.99 -9.62 -8.24
C PRO A 112 -15.87 -9.44 -9.76
N SER A 113 -15.96 -10.53 -10.52
CA SER A 113 -15.95 -10.48 -11.99
C SER A 113 -17.12 -9.65 -12.57
N ASP A 114 -18.05 -9.22 -11.72
CA ASP A 114 -19.18 -8.35 -12.00
C ASP A 114 -19.10 -7.04 -11.18
N VAL A 115 -17.98 -6.31 -11.24
CA VAL A 115 -17.96 -4.93 -10.74
C VAL A 115 -19.04 -4.14 -11.50
N ALA A 116 -19.89 -3.40 -10.78
CA ALA A 116 -20.86 -2.54 -11.45
C ALA A 116 -20.09 -1.55 -12.34
N VAL A 117 -20.35 -1.55 -13.64
CA VAL A 117 -19.71 -0.64 -14.61
C VAL A 117 -20.75 0.41 -15.02
N PRO A 118 -20.45 1.71 -14.96
CA PRO A 118 -21.40 2.74 -15.39
C PRO A 118 -21.78 2.61 -16.87
N ALA A 119 -22.95 3.16 -17.23
CA ALA A 119 -23.30 3.31 -18.65
C ALA A 119 -22.25 4.18 -19.37
N HIS A 120 -22.10 3.91 -20.67
CA HIS A 120 -21.09 4.54 -21.55
C HIS A 120 -19.64 4.23 -21.21
N SER A 121 -19.37 3.18 -20.45
CA SER A 121 -18.00 2.74 -20.24
C SER A 121 -17.34 2.19 -21.49
N THR A 122 -16.02 2.35 -21.57
CA THR A 122 -15.18 1.74 -22.61
C THR A 122 -15.14 0.23 -22.49
N SER A 123 -14.67 -0.45 -23.54
CA SER A 123 -14.58 -1.92 -23.59
C SER A 123 -13.61 -2.52 -22.56
N ASP A 124 -12.65 -1.74 -22.07
CA ASP A 124 -11.77 -2.12 -20.97
C ASP A 124 -12.38 -1.82 -19.58
N HIS A 125 -13.61 -1.32 -19.54
CA HIS A 125 -14.39 -0.97 -18.34
C HIS A 125 -13.77 0.08 -17.42
N THR A 126 -12.66 0.73 -17.82
CA THR A 126 -11.97 1.70 -16.96
C THR A 126 -12.27 3.16 -17.27
N GLY A 127 -12.90 3.44 -18.41
CA GLY A 127 -13.20 4.78 -18.88
C GLY A 127 -14.70 4.99 -19.08
N ILE A 128 -15.11 6.25 -19.14
CA ILE A 128 -16.44 6.71 -19.55
C ILE A 128 -16.28 7.50 -20.84
N GLN A 129 -16.87 7.01 -21.92
CA GLN A 129 -16.92 7.70 -23.20
C GLN A 129 -17.98 8.81 -23.15
N VAL A 130 -17.59 10.02 -23.52
CA VAL A 130 -18.50 11.18 -23.57
C VAL A 130 -18.51 11.78 -24.97
N SER A 131 -19.70 12.23 -25.41
CA SER A 131 -19.95 12.69 -26.77
C SER A 131 -19.90 14.22 -26.94
N SER A 132 -19.81 15.00 -25.87
CA SER A 132 -19.63 16.47 -25.90
C SER A 132 -19.51 17.05 -24.48
N GLY A 133 -18.60 18.00 -24.23
CA GLY A 133 -18.43 18.69 -22.94
C GLY A 133 -18.51 20.23 -23.06
N PRO A 134 -18.00 20.99 -22.06
CA PRO A 134 -17.83 22.45 -22.10
C PRO A 134 -16.35 22.92 -22.18
N VAL A 135 -15.44 22.06 -22.63
CA VAL A 135 -13.97 22.30 -22.68
C VAL A 135 -13.56 22.61 -24.13
N PRO A 136 -12.47 23.33 -24.45
CA PRO A 136 -12.11 23.64 -25.86
C PRO A 136 -11.97 22.43 -26.82
N VAL A 137 -11.97 21.21 -26.29
CA VAL A 137 -12.10 19.93 -27.02
C VAL A 137 -13.46 19.72 -27.66
N ASP A 138 -14.52 20.42 -27.24
CA ASP A 138 -15.88 20.23 -27.72
C ASP A 138 -15.98 20.44 -29.22
N HIS A 139 -15.24 21.40 -29.76
CA HIS A 139 -15.18 21.61 -31.21
C HIS A 139 -14.56 20.41 -31.96
N LEU A 140 -13.66 19.66 -31.33
CA LEU A 140 -13.09 18.44 -31.91
C LEU A 140 -14.08 17.27 -31.79
N VAL A 141 -14.77 17.15 -30.66
CA VAL A 141 -15.79 16.10 -30.46
C VAL A 141 -17.00 16.33 -31.37
N ALA A 142 -17.51 17.57 -31.45
CA ALA A 142 -18.65 17.95 -32.29
C ALA A 142 -18.39 17.72 -33.79
N LYS A 143 -17.14 17.91 -34.22
CA LYS A 143 -16.70 17.57 -35.59
C LYS A 143 -16.43 16.08 -35.79
N LYS A 144 -16.72 15.23 -34.80
CA LYS A 144 -16.43 13.79 -34.76
C LYS A 144 -14.96 13.46 -35.06
N LYS A 145 -14.05 14.39 -34.76
CA LYS A 145 -12.60 14.21 -34.96
C LYS A 145 -11.96 13.37 -33.86
N ILE A 146 -12.58 13.35 -32.69
CA ILE A 146 -12.11 12.58 -31.54
C ILE A 146 -13.26 11.85 -30.86
N THR A 147 -12.91 10.73 -30.23
CA THR A 147 -13.68 10.13 -29.15
C THR A 147 -13.04 10.57 -27.84
N LEU A 148 -13.81 11.20 -26.96
CA LEU A 148 -13.33 11.62 -25.65
C LEU A 148 -13.69 10.55 -24.61
N VAL A 149 -12.70 10.07 -23.87
CA VAL A 149 -12.86 9.09 -22.79
C VAL A 149 -12.25 9.66 -21.51
N TYR A 150 -13.01 9.64 -20.42
CA TYR A 150 -12.56 9.99 -19.08
C TYR A 150 -12.25 8.72 -18.28
N HIS A 151 -11.05 8.64 -17.70
CA HIS A 151 -10.69 7.56 -16.76
C HIS A 151 -10.58 8.17 -15.35
N PRO A 152 -11.66 8.22 -14.57
CA PRO A 152 -11.59 8.74 -13.21
C PRO A 152 -10.80 7.79 -12.33
N ILE A 153 -9.91 8.36 -11.51
CA ILE A 153 -9.06 7.63 -10.57
C ILE A 153 -9.07 8.32 -9.20
N ALA A 154 -8.77 7.55 -8.15
CA ALA A 154 -8.88 7.97 -6.76
C ALA A 154 -7.51 8.02 -6.05
N ILE A 155 -6.50 8.65 -6.68
CA ILE A 155 -5.11 8.69 -6.15
C ILE A 155 -4.97 9.38 -4.78
N LEU A 156 -5.95 10.19 -4.37
CA LEU A 156 -5.97 10.90 -3.08
C LEU A 156 -6.84 10.22 -2.03
N ASN A 157 -7.35 9.01 -2.29
CA ASN A 157 -8.33 8.37 -1.42
C ASN A 157 -7.88 8.27 0.04
N ASP A 158 -6.63 7.83 0.25
CA ASP A 158 -6.05 7.65 1.58
C ASP A 158 -5.54 8.95 2.21
N ARG A 159 -5.57 10.05 1.45
CA ARG A 159 -5.17 11.38 1.94
C ARG A 159 -6.32 12.15 2.57
N SER A 160 -7.56 11.74 2.35
CA SER A 160 -8.72 12.31 3.05
C SER A 160 -8.78 11.87 4.52
N ASN A 161 -9.46 12.63 5.36
CA ASN A 161 -9.61 12.32 6.79
C ASN A 161 -11.08 12.39 7.25
N PRO A 162 -11.76 11.25 7.46
CA PRO A 162 -11.25 9.89 7.30
C PRO A 162 -10.97 9.54 5.81
N PRO A 163 -10.13 8.53 5.53
CA PRO A 163 -9.89 8.02 4.18
C PRO A 163 -11.17 7.60 3.45
N GLY A 164 -11.19 7.72 2.12
CA GLY A 164 -12.29 7.22 1.28
C GLY A 164 -12.96 8.25 0.36
N TYR A 165 -12.69 9.55 0.53
CA TYR A 165 -13.46 10.58 -0.18
C TYR A 165 -13.38 10.45 -1.71
N SER A 166 -12.19 10.21 -2.26
CA SER A 166 -12.01 10.14 -3.72
C SER A 166 -12.77 8.99 -4.36
N VAL A 167 -12.85 7.83 -3.69
CA VAL A 167 -13.65 6.69 -4.16
C VAL A 167 -15.15 7.01 -4.09
N ARG A 168 -15.64 7.59 -2.98
CA ARG A 168 -17.07 7.98 -2.87
C ARG A 168 -17.47 8.98 -3.94
N ALA A 169 -16.66 10.03 -4.12
CA ALA A 169 -16.91 11.07 -5.12
C ALA A 169 -16.87 10.51 -6.56
N GLY A 170 -15.91 9.64 -6.87
CA GLY A 170 -15.83 8.96 -8.17
C GLY A 170 -16.99 7.99 -8.41
N SER A 171 -17.42 7.27 -7.37
CA SER A 171 -18.59 6.38 -7.41
C SER A 171 -19.87 7.16 -7.72
N ALA A 172 -20.06 8.32 -7.09
CA ALA A 172 -21.17 9.22 -7.37
C ALA A 172 -21.14 9.77 -8.82
N ALA A 173 -19.94 10.05 -9.36
CA ALA A 173 -19.80 10.38 -10.79
C ALA A 173 -20.17 9.20 -11.70
N GLY A 174 -19.87 7.96 -11.30
CA GLY A 174 -20.38 6.75 -11.95
C GLY A 174 -21.91 6.69 -11.97
N CYS A 175 -22.57 7.00 -10.86
CA CYS A 175 -24.04 7.11 -10.79
C CYS A 175 -24.59 8.18 -11.74
N ALA A 176 -23.94 9.34 -11.83
CA ALA A 176 -24.33 10.37 -12.78
C ALA A 176 -24.10 9.93 -14.24
N SER A 177 -23.07 9.11 -14.51
CA SER A 177 -22.84 8.53 -15.84
C SER A 177 -23.94 7.54 -16.22
N ALA A 178 -24.39 6.70 -15.29
CA ALA A 178 -25.52 5.81 -15.50
C ALA A 178 -26.81 6.58 -15.87
N ALA A 179 -26.96 7.81 -15.37
CA ALA A 179 -28.04 8.73 -15.71
C ALA A 179 -27.74 9.65 -16.93
N GLY A 180 -26.59 9.48 -17.61
CA GLY A 180 -26.22 10.26 -18.79
C GLY A 180 -25.76 11.70 -18.52
N ARG A 181 -25.38 12.03 -17.27
CA ARG A 181 -25.04 13.39 -16.80
C ARG A 181 -23.64 13.49 -16.20
N PHE A 182 -22.73 12.63 -16.64
CA PHE A 182 -21.37 12.50 -16.08
C PHE A 182 -20.60 13.83 -16.06
N LEU A 183 -20.61 14.59 -17.16
CA LEU A 183 -19.80 15.81 -17.27
C LEU A 183 -20.38 16.96 -16.44
N GLU A 184 -21.70 17.11 -16.43
CA GLU A 184 -22.37 18.10 -15.60
C GLU A 184 -22.14 17.83 -14.12
N TYR A 185 -22.19 16.56 -13.72
CA TYR A 185 -21.90 16.17 -12.34
C TYR A 185 -20.43 16.38 -11.98
N THR A 186 -19.50 15.94 -12.84
CA THR A 186 -18.07 16.13 -12.64
C THR A 186 -17.73 17.62 -12.52
N LYS A 187 -18.34 18.48 -13.35
CA LYS A 187 -18.20 19.94 -13.24
C LYS A 187 -18.72 20.47 -11.92
N ALA A 188 -19.89 20.02 -11.47
CA ALA A 188 -20.46 20.41 -10.17
C ALA A 188 -19.55 19.99 -9.01
N LEU A 189 -19.03 18.76 -9.06
CA LEU A 189 -18.11 18.19 -8.08
C LEU A 189 -16.82 19.03 -7.96
N TYR A 190 -16.15 19.34 -9.07
CA TYR A 190 -14.95 20.19 -9.06
C TYR A 190 -15.25 21.63 -8.65
N SER A 191 -16.43 22.16 -8.95
CA SER A 191 -16.83 23.52 -8.51
C SER A 191 -17.03 23.61 -6.99
N LYS A 192 -17.19 22.47 -6.33
CA LYS A 192 -17.35 22.34 -4.87
C LYS A 192 -16.22 21.49 -4.28
N GLN A 193 -15.05 21.53 -4.89
CA GLN A 193 -13.90 20.76 -4.42
C GLN A 193 -13.58 21.15 -2.97
N PRO A 194 -13.62 20.18 -2.04
CA PRO A 194 -13.28 20.44 -0.65
C PRO A 194 -11.77 20.67 -0.51
N GLU A 195 -11.36 21.20 0.63
CA GLU A 195 -9.95 21.31 0.97
C GLU A 195 -9.28 19.93 0.91
N GLU A 196 -8.12 19.84 0.25
CA GLU A 196 -7.35 18.60 0.21
C GLU A 196 -6.95 18.18 1.62
N GLY A 197 -7.12 16.89 1.93
CA GLY A 197 -6.88 16.37 3.28
C GLY A 197 -8.08 16.41 4.23
N SER A 198 -9.15 17.12 3.87
CA SER A 198 -10.40 17.11 4.65
C SER A 198 -11.15 15.77 4.52
N ALA A 199 -12.25 15.63 5.26
CA ALA A 199 -13.22 14.53 5.10
C ALA A 199 -13.86 14.49 3.70
N GLY A 200 -13.81 15.62 3.00
CA GLY A 200 -14.54 15.87 1.78
C GLY A 200 -16.04 16.01 1.99
N LEU A 201 -16.79 15.93 0.90
CA LEU A 201 -18.25 15.98 0.92
C LEU A 201 -18.84 14.68 1.48
N SER A 202 -19.92 14.82 2.23
CA SER A 202 -20.79 13.72 2.64
C SER A 202 -21.60 13.17 1.45
N ASP A 203 -22.15 11.97 1.59
CA ASP A 203 -22.95 11.36 0.53
C ASP A 203 -24.22 12.17 0.24
N ASP A 204 -24.81 12.80 1.26
CA ASP A 204 -25.96 13.69 1.06
C ASP A 204 -25.57 14.96 0.29
N GLU A 205 -24.39 15.52 0.53
CA GLU A 205 -23.87 16.63 -0.27
C GLU A 205 -23.56 16.20 -1.71
N LEU A 206 -23.01 14.99 -1.91
CA LEU A 206 -22.82 14.42 -3.25
C LEU A 206 -24.16 14.23 -3.97
N VAL A 207 -25.20 13.76 -3.27
CA VAL A 207 -26.56 13.69 -3.82
C VAL A 207 -27.09 15.08 -4.18
N GLN A 208 -26.89 16.08 -3.32
CA GLN A 208 -27.33 17.46 -3.57
C GLN A 208 -26.68 18.07 -4.81
N LEU A 209 -25.40 17.75 -5.10
CA LEU A 209 -24.76 18.18 -6.34
C LEU A 209 -25.50 17.63 -7.57
N GLY A 210 -25.92 16.36 -7.53
CA GLY A 210 -26.71 15.75 -8.58
C GLY A 210 -28.09 16.39 -8.72
N THR A 211 -28.77 16.63 -7.60
CA THR A 211 -30.06 17.34 -7.59
C THR A 211 -29.93 18.72 -8.22
N GLY A 212 -28.85 19.46 -7.93
CA GLY A 212 -28.58 20.78 -8.50
C GLY A 212 -28.41 20.81 -10.02
N ILE A 213 -28.13 19.66 -10.65
CA ILE A 213 -28.09 19.51 -12.10
C ILE A 213 -29.33 18.78 -12.65
N GLY A 214 -30.34 18.49 -11.83
CA GLY A 214 -31.59 17.85 -12.24
C GLY A 214 -31.62 16.32 -12.09
N LEU A 215 -30.63 15.69 -11.44
CA LEU A 215 -30.68 14.28 -11.02
C LEU A 215 -31.41 14.18 -9.67
N SER A 216 -32.74 14.30 -9.70
CA SER A 216 -33.59 14.35 -8.50
C SER A 216 -34.37 13.06 -8.26
N ASP A 217 -34.23 12.06 -9.14
CA ASP A 217 -34.88 10.77 -8.96
C ASP A 217 -34.25 9.99 -7.79
N SER A 218 -35.06 9.14 -7.16
CA SER A 218 -34.58 8.34 -6.03
C SER A 218 -33.49 7.34 -6.41
N GLY A 219 -33.41 6.95 -7.69
CA GLY A 219 -32.43 5.99 -8.20
C GLY A 219 -31.01 6.54 -8.11
N PHE A 220 -30.79 7.80 -8.51
CA PHE A 220 -29.50 8.46 -8.34
C PHE A 220 -29.09 8.53 -6.87
N ALA A 221 -29.99 9.00 -6.00
CA ALA A 221 -29.68 9.16 -4.58
C ALA A 221 -29.38 7.82 -3.89
N GLN A 222 -30.08 6.74 -4.26
CA GLN A 222 -29.80 5.38 -3.78
C GLN A 222 -28.45 4.87 -4.30
N CYS A 223 -28.13 5.10 -5.58
CA CYS A 223 -26.86 4.70 -6.18
C CYS A 223 -25.66 5.34 -5.47
N VAL A 224 -25.74 6.64 -5.17
CA VAL A 224 -24.68 7.37 -4.46
C VAL A 224 -24.48 6.80 -3.05
N ARG A 225 -25.55 6.70 -2.27
CA ARG A 225 -25.49 6.21 -0.87
C ARG A 225 -25.11 4.74 -0.75
N ALA A 226 -25.42 3.93 -1.76
CA ALA A 226 -24.98 2.54 -1.83
C ALA A 226 -23.53 2.39 -2.29
N GLU A 227 -22.87 3.50 -2.67
CA GLU A 227 -21.55 3.51 -3.28
C GLU A 227 -21.40 2.50 -4.42
N THR A 228 -22.43 2.36 -5.26
CA THR A 228 -22.57 1.29 -6.27
C THR A 228 -21.32 1.10 -7.15
N TYR A 229 -20.59 2.18 -7.44
CA TYR A 229 -19.44 2.19 -8.33
C TYR A 229 -18.08 2.34 -7.61
N SER A 230 -18.02 2.10 -6.29
CA SER A 230 -16.78 2.17 -5.50
C SER A 230 -15.72 1.16 -5.96
N ALA A 231 -16.12 -0.10 -6.17
CA ALA A 231 -15.23 -1.15 -6.68
C ALA A 231 -14.70 -0.84 -8.09
N TRP A 232 -15.55 -0.25 -8.93
CA TRP A 232 -15.14 0.23 -10.26
C TRP A 232 -14.10 1.35 -10.16
N MET A 233 -14.28 2.31 -9.25
CA MET A 233 -13.29 3.36 -9.00
C MET A 233 -11.94 2.84 -8.50
N ALA A 234 -11.95 1.84 -7.60
CA ALA A 234 -10.73 1.17 -7.16
C ALA A 234 -10.01 0.51 -8.33
N ASN A 235 -10.74 -0.28 -9.14
CA ASN A 235 -10.20 -0.95 -10.32
C ASN A 235 -9.64 0.03 -11.36
N ASN A 236 -10.29 1.18 -11.59
CA ASN A 236 -9.76 2.21 -12.49
C ASN A 236 -8.42 2.76 -11.99
N THR A 237 -8.30 2.95 -10.68
CA THR A 237 -7.08 3.46 -10.05
C THR A 237 -5.94 2.45 -10.17
N ASP A 238 -6.23 1.17 -9.93
CA ASP A 238 -5.26 0.08 -10.11
C ASP A 238 -4.82 -0.04 -11.58
N ALA A 239 -5.76 0.04 -12.52
CA ALA A 239 -5.46 -0.02 -13.94
C ALA A 239 -4.63 1.17 -14.42
N ALA A 240 -4.81 2.36 -13.84
CA ALA A 240 -3.99 3.53 -14.10
C ALA A 240 -2.58 3.38 -13.51
N ALA A 241 -2.48 2.91 -12.27
CA ALA A 241 -1.21 2.63 -11.60
C ALA A 241 -0.37 1.59 -12.38
N ALA A 242 -1.01 0.53 -12.89
CA ALA A 242 -0.36 -0.47 -13.75
C ALA A 242 0.21 0.12 -15.05
N LYS A 243 -0.32 1.26 -15.50
CA LYS A 243 0.17 2.05 -16.66
C LYS A 243 1.12 3.17 -16.25
N ASN A 244 1.56 3.22 -14.99
CA ASN A 244 2.37 4.28 -14.39
C ASN A 244 1.71 5.67 -14.42
N ILE A 245 0.37 5.73 -14.43
CA ILE A 245 -0.40 6.97 -14.38
C ILE A 245 -0.77 7.21 -12.92
N ASN A 246 0.09 7.95 -12.22
CA ASN A 246 -0.06 8.25 -10.79
C ASN A 246 -0.40 9.72 -10.50
N GLU A 247 -0.60 10.52 -11.55
CA GLU A 247 -0.88 11.94 -11.46
C GLU A 247 -2.02 12.33 -12.40
N THR A 248 -2.78 13.34 -11.99
CA THR A 248 -3.87 13.92 -12.76
C THR A 248 -3.70 15.43 -12.90
N PRO A 249 -4.03 16.04 -14.06
CA PRO A 249 -4.54 15.39 -15.27
C PRO A 249 -3.42 14.76 -16.12
N THR A 250 -3.69 13.59 -16.71
CA THR A 250 -2.87 12.95 -17.75
C THR A 250 -3.67 12.87 -19.04
N LEU A 251 -3.15 13.42 -20.15
CA LEU A 251 -3.82 13.34 -21.46
C LEU A 251 -3.11 12.35 -22.36
N LEU A 252 -3.89 11.45 -22.96
CA LEU A 252 -3.42 10.51 -23.97
C LEU A 252 -4.15 10.75 -25.29
N VAL A 253 -3.40 10.81 -26.40
CA VAL A 253 -3.97 10.78 -27.75
C VAL A 253 -3.44 9.54 -28.45
N LYS A 254 -4.34 8.64 -28.85
CA LYS A 254 -3.98 7.32 -29.42
C LYS A 254 -3.00 6.54 -28.52
N GLY A 255 -3.23 6.59 -27.20
CA GLY A 255 -2.40 5.93 -26.18
C GLY A 255 -1.07 6.61 -25.86
N LYS A 256 -0.72 7.73 -26.52
CA LYS A 256 0.54 8.45 -26.28
C LYS A 256 0.32 9.67 -25.39
N PRO A 257 1.17 9.92 -24.37
CA PRO A 257 1.08 11.12 -23.55
C PRO A 257 1.21 12.40 -24.36
N VAL A 258 0.38 13.39 -24.02
CA VAL A 258 0.39 14.73 -24.59
C VAL A 258 0.37 15.75 -23.47
N THR A 259 1.10 16.85 -23.61
CA THR A 259 1.04 17.97 -22.66
C THR A 259 -0.39 18.48 -22.54
N ALA A 260 -0.82 18.78 -21.31
CA ALA A 260 -2.16 19.29 -21.00
C ALA A 260 -2.38 20.76 -21.44
N THR A 261 -2.17 21.05 -22.73
CA THR A 261 -2.45 22.35 -23.35
C THR A 261 -3.33 22.18 -24.58
N VAL A 262 -4.16 23.20 -24.86
CA VAL A 262 -5.03 23.21 -26.03
C VAL A 262 -4.23 23.08 -27.33
N GLN A 263 -3.04 23.69 -27.40
CA GLN A 263 -2.19 23.64 -28.58
C GLN A 263 -1.63 22.23 -28.81
N ALA A 264 -1.03 21.61 -27.78
CA ALA A 264 -0.48 20.27 -27.91
C ALA A 264 -1.57 19.24 -28.28
N LEU A 265 -2.76 19.38 -27.70
CA LEU A 265 -3.89 18.51 -28.01
C LEU A 265 -4.38 18.68 -29.45
N ARG A 266 -4.51 19.91 -29.95
CA ARG A 266 -4.88 20.16 -31.36
C ARG A 266 -3.86 19.56 -32.31
N SER A 267 -2.56 19.77 -32.04
CA SER A 267 -1.48 19.21 -32.86
C SER A 267 -1.46 17.68 -32.85
N ALA A 268 -1.80 17.04 -31.72
CA ALA A 268 -1.84 15.59 -31.62
C ALA A 268 -3.04 14.95 -32.36
N VAL A 269 -4.15 15.69 -32.52
CA VAL A 269 -5.40 15.20 -33.13
C VAL A 269 -5.39 15.33 -34.65
N GLY A 270 -4.80 16.38 -35.21
CA GLY A 270 -4.84 16.68 -36.65
C GLY A 270 -5.82 17.80 -37.02
#